data_AF-A0A7W1XYP4-F1
#
_entry.id   AF-A0A7W1XYP4-F1
#
_cell.length_a   1.000
_cell.length_b   1.000
_cell.length_c   1.000
_cell.angle_alpha   90.00
_cell.angle_beta   90.00
_cell.angle_gamma   90.00
#
_symmetry.space_group_name_H-M   'P 1'
#
loop_
_entity.id
_entity.type
_entity.pdbx_description
1 polymer ?
#
loop_
_entity_poly.entity_id
_entity_poly.type
_entity_poly.pdbx_seq_one_letter_code
_entity_poly.pdbx_strand_id
1 'polypeptide(L)'
;MKIKPWSLKDASDEVMIPSRVMELWEVSLQDGEQTPTHQHDAREELLIALEGRGEVQQQDGTLDLFPGHVVVVPAGTPFSLQNRSGLPMRGLLVAIHRPGLAPQVETDKISAGDLESMIESIPARLNRAEALQSIIQLFDLAGQLSEQIEEAIGLETETGLRTLESIEEQVMQAVVEISRAWMPGVDLRPPRF
;
A
#
# COMPACT_ATOMS: atom_id res chain seq x y z
N MET A 1 -31.29 -14.92 20.03
CA MET A 1 -29.96 -14.97 19.40
C MET A 1 -28.94 -15.07 20.52
N LYS A 2 -28.24 -16.21 20.68
CA LYS A 2 -27.18 -16.36 21.70
C LYS A 2 -25.85 -16.06 21.02
N ILE A 3 -25.30 -14.86 21.25
CA ILE A 3 -23.94 -14.53 20.86
C ILE A 3 -23.02 -15.22 21.87
N LYS A 4 -22.23 -16.20 21.43
CA LYS A 4 -21.17 -16.77 22.26
C LYS A 4 -20.03 -15.73 22.30
N PRO A 5 -19.61 -15.24 23.48
CA PRO A 5 -18.40 -14.43 23.58
C PRO A 5 -17.22 -15.31 23.19
N TRP A 6 -16.43 -14.86 22.23
CA TRP A 6 -15.13 -15.46 21.94
C TRP A 6 -14.16 -15.05 23.05
N SER A 7 -13.46 -16.04 23.64
CA SER A 7 -12.49 -15.84 24.71
C SER A 7 -11.12 -16.31 24.24
N LEU A 8 -10.11 -15.46 24.43
CA LEU A 8 -8.71 -15.76 24.09
C LEU A 8 -8.21 -17.06 24.76
N LYS A 9 -8.84 -17.48 25.86
CA LYS A 9 -8.50 -18.71 26.60
C LYS A 9 -8.92 -20.01 25.89
N ASP A 10 -9.77 -19.92 24.88
CA ASP A 10 -10.28 -21.08 24.14
C ASP A 10 -9.49 -21.33 22.83
N ALA A 11 -8.50 -20.49 22.51
CA ALA A 11 -7.60 -20.69 21.38
C ALA A 11 -6.47 -21.64 21.78
N SER A 12 -6.31 -22.75 21.05
CA SER A 12 -5.19 -23.68 21.21
C SER A 12 -3.85 -23.00 20.90
N ASP A 13 -2.77 -23.48 21.55
CA ASP A 13 -1.38 -22.98 21.52
C ASP A 13 -0.67 -22.89 20.14
N GLU A 14 -1.39 -22.86 19.02
CA GLU A 14 -0.82 -22.31 17.79
C GLU A 14 -0.58 -20.82 18.01
N VAL A 15 0.60 -20.33 17.64
CA VAL A 15 1.02 -18.94 17.81
C VAL A 15 0.02 -18.02 17.10
N MET A 16 -0.99 -17.58 17.86
CA MET A 16 -1.99 -16.62 17.43
C MET A 16 -1.29 -15.26 17.42
N ILE A 17 -0.65 -14.94 16.30
CA ILE A 17 -0.40 -13.52 15.98
C ILE A 17 -1.78 -12.87 16.06
N PRO A 18 -2.02 -11.82 16.86
CA PRO A 18 -3.33 -11.19 16.91
C PRO A 18 -3.54 -10.36 15.63
N SER A 19 -4.80 -10.21 15.21
CA SER A 19 -5.12 -9.19 14.21
C SER A 19 -4.66 -7.83 14.69
N ARG A 20 -3.91 -7.12 13.85
CA ARG A 20 -3.39 -5.79 14.14
C ARG A 20 -3.73 -4.84 13.00
N VAL A 21 -4.04 -3.60 13.34
CA VAL A 21 -4.12 -2.51 12.36
C VAL A 21 -2.69 -2.22 11.92
N MET A 22 -2.42 -2.37 10.64
CA MET A 22 -1.13 -2.10 10.04
C MET A 22 -1.05 -0.63 9.61
N GLU A 23 -2.12 -0.15 8.96
CA GLU A 23 -2.20 1.20 8.44
C GLU A 23 -3.59 1.79 8.65
N LEU A 24 -3.63 3.10 8.81
CA LEU A 24 -4.85 3.88 8.94
C LEU A 24 -4.68 5.19 8.18
N TRP A 25 -5.48 5.38 7.15
CA TRP A 25 -5.46 6.59 6.32
C TRP A 25 -6.83 7.27 6.35
N GLU A 26 -6.83 8.60 6.45
CA GLU A 26 -8.00 9.39 6.08
C GLU A 26 -7.94 9.71 4.58
N VAL A 27 -9.03 9.44 3.86
CA VAL A 27 -9.17 9.73 2.44
C VAL A 27 -10.25 10.77 2.23
N SER A 28 -9.98 11.73 1.33
CA SER A 28 -10.95 12.72 0.86
C SER A 28 -10.97 12.70 -0.66
N LEU A 29 -12.14 12.51 -1.26
CA LEU A 29 -12.32 12.52 -2.72
C LEU A 29 -13.38 13.55 -3.12
N GLN A 30 -13.06 14.40 -4.08
CA GLN A 30 -14.02 15.23 -4.79
C GLN A 30 -14.85 14.38 -5.77
N ASP A 31 -15.93 14.96 -6.28
CA ASP A 31 -16.72 14.31 -7.33
C ASP A 31 -15.85 14.02 -8.57
N GLY A 32 -15.95 12.79 -9.08
CA GLY A 32 -15.16 12.28 -10.20
C GLY A 32 -13.76 11.78 -9.83
N GLU A 33 -13.31 11.93 -8.58
CA GLU A 33 -12.01 11.40 -8.13
C GLU A 33 -12.11 9.93 -7.69
N GLN A 34 -10.96 9.25 -7.79
CA GLN A 34 -10.81 7.86 -7.37
C GLN A 34 -9.40 7.58 -6.86
N THR A 35 -9.29 6.57 -6.00
CA THR A 35 -7.99 5.99 -5.65
C THR A 35 -7.46 5.11 -6.78
N PRO A 36 -6.12 4.90 -6.87
CA PRO A 36 -5.58 3.87 -7.75
C PRO A 36 -6.12 2.49 -7.39
N THR A 37 -6.36 1.66 -8.41
CA THR A 37 -6.67 0.26 -8.17
C THR A 37 -5.43 -0.44 -7.62
N HIS A 38 -5.57 -1.07 -6.47
CA HIS A 38 -4.50 -1.82 -5.83
C HIS A 38 -5.05 -3.05 -5.12
N GLN A 39 -4.15 -3.89 -4.64
CA GLN A 39 -4.48 -5.09 -3.87
C GLN A 39 -3.49 -5.26 -2.72
N HIS A 40 -3.86 -6.15 -1.82
CA HIS A 40 -3.11 -6.45 -0.63
C HIS A 40 -3.03 -7.95 -0.43
N ASP A 41 -1.85 -8.54 -0.54
CA ASP A 41 -1.74 -10.01 -0.61
C ASP A 41 -1.96 -10.70 0.75
N ALA A 42 -1.51 -10.06 1.85
CA ALA A 42 -1.55 -10.64 3.20
C ALA A 42 -2.39 -9.83 4.20
N ARG A 43 -3.15 -8.83 3.72
CA ARG A 43 -3.96 -7.94 4.56
C ARG A 43 -5.31 -7.69 3.92
N GLU A 44 -6.31 -7.54 4.76
CA GLU A 44 -7.61 -7.02 4.35
C GLU A 44 -7.64 -5.52 4.50
N GLU A 45 -8.54 -4.88 3.78
CA GLU A 45 -8.78 -3.45 3.94
C GLU A 45 -10.23 -3.14 4.24
N LEU A 46 -10.45 -2.32 5.26
CA LEU A 46 -11.77 -1.81 5.59
C LEU A 46 -11.89 -0.39 5.05
N LEU A 47 -12.90 -0.17 4.22
CA LEU A 47 -13.29 1.14 3.74
C LEU A 47 -14.52 1.61 4.53
N ILE A 48 -14.37 2.73 5.23
CA ILE A 48 -15.38 3.29 6.12
C ILE A 48 -15.72 4.69 5.63
N ALA A 49 -16.97 4.95 5.25
CA ALA A 49 -17.39 6.32 4.96
C ALA A 49 -17.71 7.08 6.25
N LEU A 50 -17.11 8.27 6.39
CA LEU A 50 -17.42 9.23 7.45
C LEU A 50 -18.45 10.25 6.95
N GLU A 51 -18.29 10.75 5.73
CA GLU A 51 -19.14 11.76 5.09
C GLU A 51 -19.26 11.49 3.58
N GLY A 52 -20.37 11.91 2.96
CA GLY A 52 -20.61 11.77 1.52
C GLY A 52 -20.99 10.35 1.08
N ARG A 53 -20.86 10.05 -0.21
CA ARG A 53 -21.11 8.71 -0.77
C ARG A 53 -20.03 8.38 -1.79
N GLY A 54 -19.52 7.16 -1.73
CA GLY A 54 -18.61 6.60 -2.71
C GLY A 54 -19.03 5.21 -3.14
N GLU A 55 -18.24 4.66 -4.06
CA GLU A 55 -18.42 3.36 -4.66
C GLU A 55 -17.08 2.62 -4.58
N VAL A 56 -17.10 1.41 -4.01
CA VAL A 56 -15.94 0.52 -4.01
C VAL A 56 -16.05 -0.38 -5.23
N GLN A 57 -15.15 -0.19 -6.19
CA GLN A 57 -15.08 -0.99 -7.40
C GLN A 57 -14.18 -2.20 -7.16
N GLN A 58 -14.70 -3.39 -7.37
CA GLN A 58 -14.00 -4.67 -7.35
C GLN A 58 -14.15 -5.36 -8.72
N GLN A 59 -13.46 -6.48 -8.92
CA GLN A 59 -13.58 -7.26 -10.17
C GLN A 59 -14.98 -7.83 -10.39
N ASP A 60 -15.68 -8.18 -9.31
CA ASP A 60 -16.99 -8.83 -9.30
C ASP A 60 -18.17 -7.86 -9.22
N GLY A 61 -17.90 -6.56 -9.01
CA GLY A 61 -18.93 -5.53 -9.04
C GLY A 61 -18.56 -4.25 -8.32
N THR A 62 -19.59 -3.45 -8.03
CA THR A 62 -19.46 -2.17 -7.36
C THR A 62 -20.32 -2.19 -6.11
N LEU A 63 -19.74 -1.79 -4.97
CA LEU A 63 -20.42 -1.73 -3.69
C LEU A 63 -20.58 -0.27 -3.24
N ASP A 64 -21.78 0.10 -2.82
CA ASP A 64 -22.06 1.43 -2.28
C ASP A 64 -21.44 1.62 -0.89
N LEU A 65 -20.76 2.74 -0.71
CA LEU A 65 -20.17 3.16 0.57
C LEU A 65 -20.71 4.53 0.99
N PHE A 66 -21.39 4.58 2.13
CA PHE A 66 -21.92 5.81 2.73
C PHE A 66 -21.92 5.71 4.27
N PRO A 67 -22.07 6.82 5.01
CA PRO A 67 -21.96 6.81 6.47
C PRO A 67 -22.79 5.73 7.14
N GLY A 68 -22.13 4.94 7.98
CA GLY A 68 -22.71 3.75 8.63
C GLY A 68 -22.45 2.43 7.90
N HIS A 69 -21.90 2.47 6.68
CA HIS A 69 -21.42 1.29 5.97
C HIS A 69 -19.92 1.07 6.17
N VAL A 70 -19.53 -0.19 6.13
CA VAL A 70 -18.15 -0.64 6.02
C VAL A 70 -18.09 -1.66 4.90
N VAL A 71 -17.19 -1.44 3.94
CA VAL A 71 -16.84 -2.45 2.93
C VAL A 71 -15.55 -3.10 3.39
N VAL A 72 -15.54 -4.44 3.46
CA VAL A 72 -14.34 -5.23 3.74
C VAL A 72 -13.83 -5.79 2.42
N VAL A 73 -12.60 -5.48 2.08
CA VAL A 73 -11.92 -6.05 0.92
C VAL A 73 -11.02 -7.19 1.40
N PRO A 74 -11.29 -8.44 0.99
CA PRO A 74 -10.43 -9.57 1.32
C PRO A 74 -9.03 -9.40 0.72
N ALA A 75 -8.03 -10.02 1.34
CA ALA A 75 -6.70 -10.07 0.77
C ALA A 75 -6.71 -10.70 -0.62
N GLY A 76 -5.81 -10.24 -1.49
CA GLY A 76 -5.71 -10.65 -2.89
C GLY A 76 -6.84 -10.13 -3.79
N THR A 77 -7.73 -9.26 -3.29
CA THR A 77 -8.83 -8.68 -4.09
C THR A 77 -8.46 -7.28 -4.57
N PRO A 78 -8.30 -7.05 -5.89
CA PRO A 78 -8.08 -5.72 -6.43
C PRO A 78 -9.31 -4.83 -6.25
N PHE A 79 -9.10 -3.60 -5.77
CA PHE A 79 -10.20 -2.64 -5.60
C PHE A 79 -9.76 -1.19 -5.80
N SER A 80 -10.71 -0.30 -6.05
CA SER A 80 -10.55 1.16 -5.95
C SER A 80 -11.76 1.80 -5.26
N LEU A 81 -11.55 2.94 -4.62
CA LEU A 81 -12.61 3.79 -4.08
C LEU A 81 -12.86 4.95 -5.03
N GLN A 82 -14.12 5.16 -5.40
CA GLN A 82 -14.53 6.19 -6.35
C GLN A 82 -15.60 7.08 -5.73
N ASN A 83 -15.62 8.36 -6.09
CA ASN A 83 -16.71 9.25 -5.76
C ASN A 83 -17.42 9.71 -7.05
N ARG A 84 -18.69 9.31 -7.20
CA ARG A 84 -19.57 9.68 -8.33
C ARG A 84 -20.87 10.31 -7.85
N SER A 85 -20.88 10.81 -6.61
CA SER A 85 -22.10 11.23 -5.93
C SER A 85 -22.50 12.68 -6.22
N GLY A 86 -21.66 13.47 -6.89
CA GLY A 86 -21.85 14.91 -7.07
C GLY A 86 -21.50 15.75 -5.84
N LEU A 87 -21.03 15.14 -4.75
CA LEU A 87 -20.63 15.80 -3.50
C LEU A 87 -19.29 15.23 -3.00
N PRO A 88 -18.47 15.98 -2.25
CA PRO A 88 -17.26 15.45 -1.65
C PRO A 88 -17.54 14.30 -0.69
N MET A 89 -16.61 13.33 -0.60
CA MET A 89 -16.65 12.27 0.39
C MET A 89 -15.40 12.28 1.27
N ARG A 90 -15.56 11.80 2.51
CA ARG A 90 -14.47 11.52 3.44
C ARG A 90 -14.64 10.13 4.02
N GLY A 91 -13.52 9.42 4.18
CA GLY A 91 -13.52 8.07 4.70
C GLY A 91 -12.23 7.71 5.42
N LEU A 92 -12.25 6.54 6.05
CA LEU A 92 -11.06 5.88 6.58
C LEU A 92 -10.80 4.61 5.78
N LEU A 93 -9.52 4.38 5.50
CA LEU A 93 -8.98 3.15 4.95
C LEU A 93 -8.15 2.48 6.04
N VAL A 94 -8.51 1.26 6.42
CA VAL A 94 -7.85 0.54 7.52
C VAL A 94 -7.34 -0.80 7.03
N ALA A 95 -6.02 -0.91 6.90
CA ALA A 95 -5.38 -2.17 6.57
C ALA A 95 -5.22 -3.03 7.84
N ILE A 96 -5.78 -4.23 7.82
CA ILE A 96 -5.75 -5.16 8.95
C ILE A 96 -5.05 -6.44 8.54
N HIS A 97 -4.02 -6.81 9.31
CA HIS A 97 -3.42 -8.13 9.19
C HIS A 97 -4.37 -9.19 9.75
N ARG A 98 -4.64 -10.25 8.98
CA ARG A 98 -5.39 -11.43 9.45
C ARG A 98 -4.47 -12.61 9.72
N PRO A 99 -4.40 -13.09 10.98
CA PRO A 99 -3.64 -14.28 11.35
C PRO A 99 -4.19 -15.52 10.64
N GLY A 100 -3.30 -16.34 10.06
CA GLY A 100 -3.68 -17.54 9.30
C GLY A 100 -4.05 -17.28 7.83
N LEU A 101 -4.13 -16.01 7.41
CA LEU A 101 -4.23 -15.60 6.01
C LEU A 101 -2.85 -15.19 5.48
N ALA A 102 -1.82 -15.97 5.77
CA ALA A 102 -0.57 -15.86 5.03
C ALA A 102 -0.80 -16.53 3.67
N PRO A 103 -0.66 -15.83 2.54
CA PRO A 103 -0.33 -16.54 1.32
C PRO A 103 0.95 -17.32 1.64
N GLN A 104 0.96 -18.63 1.35
CA GLN A 104 2.23 -19.28 0.98
C GLN A 104 2.63 -18.76 -0.40
N VAL A 105 2.80 -17.44 -0.51
CA VAL A 105 3.68 -16.90 -1.52
C VAL A 105 5.00 -16.89 -0.77
N GLU A 106 5.95 -17.70 -1.21
CA GLU A 106 7.35 -17.32 -1.03
C GLU A 106 7.43 -15.90 -1.60
N THR A 107 7.27 -14.88 -0.77
CA THR A 107 7.74 -13.56 -1.09
C THR A 107 9.22 -13.79 -1.34
N ASP A 108 9.61 -13.72 -2.61
CA ASP A 108 11.03 -13.69 -2.96
C ASP A 108 11.64 -12.68 -1.99
N LYS A 109 12.53 -13.17 -1.11
CA LYS A 109 13.11 -12.33 -0.07
C LYS A 109 13.90 -11.25 -0.80
N ILE A 110 13.30 -10.08 -0.89
CA ILE A 110 13.95 -8.92 -1.46
C ILE A 110 15.09 -8.56 -0.53
N SER A 111 16.27 -8.47 -1.10
CA SER A 111 17.50 -8.16 -0.41
C SER A 111 17.86 -6.69 -0.59
N ALA A 112 18.70 -6.17 0.29
CA ALA A 112 19.33 -4.86 0.07
C ALA A 112 20.08 -4.81 -1.28
N GLY A 113 20.59 -5.95 -1.77
CA GLY A 113 21.23 -6.04 -3.08
C GLY A 113 20.29 -5.81 -4.27
N ASP A 114 18.99 -6.11 -4.12
CA ASP A 114 18.00 -5.81 -5.16
C ASP A 114 17.72 -4.31 -5.25
N LEU A 115 17.73 -3.62 -4.11
CA LEU A 115 17.64 -2.16 -4.05
C LEU A 115 18.87 -1.50 -4.67
N GLU A 116 20.07 -1.95 -4.30
CA GLU A 116 21.32 -1.47 -4.91
C GLU A 116 21.31 -1.68 -6.43
N SER A 117 20.92 -2.88 -6.90
CA SER A 117 20.83 -3.21 -8.33
C SER A 117 19.84 -2.30 -9.06
N MET A 118 18.70 -2.00 -8.43
CA MET A 118 17.72 -1.08 -8.99
C MET A 118 18.30 0.33 -9.12
N ILE A 119 18.97 0.83 -8.08
CA ILE A 119 19.60 2.16 -8.08
C ILE A 119 20.67 2.26 -9.18
N GLU A 120 21.53 1.24 -9.30
CA GLU A 120 22.57 1.19 -10.34
C GLU A 120 21.99 1.13 -11.76
N SER A 121 20.78 0.58 -11.90
CA SER A 121 20.08 0.48 -13.19
C SER A 121 19.40 1.78 -13.63
N ILE A 122 19.36 2.82 -12.79
CA ILE A 122 18.69 4.09 -13.09
C ILE A 122 19.34 4.75 -14.32
N PRO A 123 18.60 4.95 -15.43
CA PRO A 123 19.12 5.59 -16.62
C PRO A 123 19.54 7.04 -16.37
N ALA A 124 20.64 7.47 -16.99
CA ALA A 124 21.11 8.86 -16.92
C ALA A 124 20.14 9.90 -17.53
N ARG A 125 19.12 9.45 -18.27
CA ARG A 125 18.10 10.29 -18.92
C ARG A 125 16.76 9.59 -18.86
N LEU A 126 15.78 10.27 -18.28
CA LEU A 126 14.42 9.77 -18.09
C LEU A 126 13.39 10.78 -18.57
N ASN A 127 12.30 10.29 -19.16
CA ASN A 127 11.10 11.08 -19.36
C ASN A 127 10.26 11.12 -18.06
N ARG A 128 9.22 11.96 -18.02
CA ARG A 128 8.41 12.16 -16.80
C ARG A 128 7.75 10.85 -16.30
N ALA A 129 7.22 10.03 -17.21
CA ALA A 129 6.54 8.79 -16.84
C ALA A 129 7.54 7.77 -16.28
N GLU A 130 8.71 7.62 -16.92
CA GLU A 130 9.76 6.71 -16.46
C GLU A 130 10.35 7.13 -15.12
N ALA A 131 10.56 8.44 -14.91
CA ALA A 131 11.03 8.97 -13.63
C ALA A 131 10.03 8.69 -12.50
N LEU A 132 8.74 8.94 -12.73
CA LEU A 132 7.70 8.64 -11.74
C LEU A 132 7.59 7.13 -11.45
N GLN A 133 7.65 6.30 -12.49
CA GLN A 133 7.58 4.85 -12.33
C GLN A 133 8.79 4.31 -11.55
N SER A 134 9.99 4.83 -11.82
CA SER A 134 11.21 4.46 -11.07
C SER A 134 11.11 4.85 -9.60
N ILE A 135 10.56 6.04 -9.30
CA ILE A 135 10.35 6.49 -7.92
C ILE A 135 9.34 5.59 -7.19
N ILE A 136 8.23 5.22 -7.84
CA ILE A 136 7.22 4.33 -7.25
C ILE A 136 7.83 2.98 -6.90
N GLN A 137 8.52 2.35 -7.84
CA GLN A 137 9.16 1.05 -7.64
C GLN A 137 10.21 1.09 -6.52
N LEU A 138 10.95 2.20 -6.39
CA LEU A 138 11.98 2.38 -5.37
C LEU A 138 11.34 2.44 -3.97
N PHE A 139 10.22 3.16 -3.83
CA PHE A 139 9.47 3.21 -2.57
C PHE A 139 8.79 1.89 -2.22
N ASP A 140 8.25 1.17 -3.20
CA ASP A 140 7.66 -0.16 -2.98
C ASP A 140 8.72 -1.14 -2.42
N LEU A 141 9.91 -1.14 -3.02
CA LEU A 141 11.02 -2.00 -2.60
C LEU A 141 11.53 -1.64 -1.20
N ALA A 142 11.67 -0.34 -0.91
CA ALA A 142 12.07 0.15 0.40
C ALA A 142 11.04 -0.19 1.49
N GLY A 143 9.74 -0.10 1.18
CA GLY A 143 8.67 -0.49 2.08
C GLY A 143 8.74 -1.97 2.45
N GLN A 144 8.92 -2.85 1.45
CA GLN A 144 9.07 -4.28 1.67
C GLN A 144 10.32 -4.63 2.49
N LEU A 145 11.44 -3.94 2.26
CA LEU A 145 12.65 -4.11 3.08
C LEU A 145 12.44 -3.66 4.53
N SER A 146 11.74 -2.55 4.74
CA SER A 146 11.39 -2.07 6.09
C SER A 146 10.56 -3.11 6.85
N GLU A 147 9.52 -3.68 6.21
CA GLU A 147 8.72 -4.75 6.80
C GLU A 147 9.57 -5.99 7.15
N GLN A 148 10.48 -6.40 6.25
CA GLN A 148 11.37 -7.54 6.53
C GLN A 148 12.36 -7.26 7.66
N ILE A 149 12.85 -6.03 7.80
CA ILE A 149 13.72 -5.63 8.91
C ILE A 149 12.95 -5.69 10.23
N GLU A 150 11.72 -5.16 10.25
CA GLU A 150 10.85 -5.23 11.43
C GLU A 150 10.62 -6.69 11.84
N GLU A 151 10.33 -7.59 10.89
CA GLU A 151 10.12 -9.01 11.17
C GLU A 151 11.39 -9.75 11.61
N ALA A 152 12.55 -9.42 11.03
CA ALA A 152 13.78 -10.17 11.26
C ALA A 152 14.53 -9.73 12.53
N ILE A 153 14.60 -8.42 12.78
CA ILE A 153 15.41 -7.84 13.85
C ILE A 153 14.68 -6.78 14.70
N GLY A 154 13.48 -6.36 14.33
CA GLY A 154 12.68 -5.36 15.05
C GLY A 154 13.21 -3.93 14.85
N LEU A 155 12.33 -3.00 14.48
CA LEU A 155 12.68 -1.59 14.27
C LEU A 155 12.88 -0.81 15.58
N GLU A 156 12.42 -1.36 16.70
CA GLU A 156 12.67 -0.85 18.05
C GLU A 156 14.10 -1.10 18.53
N THR A 157 14.86 -1.97 17.83
CA THR A 157 16.26 -2.23 18.14
C THR A 157 17.18 -1.19 17.48
N GLU A 158 18.31 -0.88 18.13
CA GLU A 158 19.31 0.04 17.55
C GLU A 158 19.82 -0.47 16.19
N THR A 159 19.95 -1.78 16.03
CA THR A 159 20.39 -2.40 14.78
C THR A 159 19.31 -2.30 13.70
N GLY A 160 18.05 -2.56 14.02
CA GLY A 160 16.93 -2.41 13.07
C GLY A 160 16.75 -0.98 12.61
N LEU A 161 16.75 -0.03 13.55
CA LEU A 161 16.62 1.39 13.25
C LEU A 161 17.76 1.89 12.34
N ARG A 162 19.02 1.57 12.66
CA ARG A 162 20.17 1.95 11.81
C ARG A 162 20.12 1.33 10.42
N THR A 163 19.60 0.11 10.31
CA THR A 163 19.47 -0.56 9.02
C THR A 163 18.41 0.14 8.17
N LEU A 164 17.28 0.50 8.77
CA LEU A 164 16.23 1.28 8.11
C LEU A 164 16.74 2.66 7.68
N GLU A 165 17.41 3.40 8.57
CA GLU A 165 17.99 4.72 8.25
C GLU A 165 18.94 4.64 7.04
N SER A 166 19.77 3.59 6.96
CA SER A 166 20.68 3.40 5.82
C SER A 166 19.93 3.16 4.51
N ILE A 167 18.82 2.42 4.55
CA ILE A 167 17.97 2.21 3.37
C ILE A 167 17.29 3.50 2.95
N GLU A 168 16.72 4.25 3.91
CA GLU A 168 16.08 5.54 3.64
C GLU A 168 17.05 6.53 3.01
N GLU A 169 18.30 6.60 3.48
CA GLU A 169 19.33 7.46 2.90
C GLU A 169 19.61 7.10 1.43
N GLN A 170 19.76 5.82 1.11
CA GLN A 170 19.97 5.33 -0.26
C GLN A 170 18.79 5.65 -1.18
N VAL A 171 17.56 5.41 -0.69
CA VAL A 171 16.32 5.69 -1.42
C VAL A 171 16.22 7.18 -1.71
N MET A 172 16.42 8.04 -0.72
CA MET A 172 16.34 9.49 -0.90
C MET A 172 17.42 10.01 -1.86
N GLN A 173 18.62 9.46 -1.80
CA GLN A 173 19.68 9.78 -2.76
C GLN A 173 19.30 9.38 -4.19
N ALA A 174 18.74 8.19 -4.38
CA ALA A 174 18.26 7.72 -5.69
C ALA A 174 17.11 8.58 -6.24
N VAL A 175 16.18 9.04 -5.39
CA VAL A 175 15.12 9.98 -5.80
C VAL A 175 15.71 11.29 -6.33
N VAL A 176 16.75 11.82 -5.68
CA VAL A 176 17.45 13.03 -6.15
C VAL A 176 18.12 12.78 -7.50
N GLU A 177 18.71 11.61 -7.72
CA GLU A 177 19.34 11.22 -8.98
C GLU A 177 18.32 11.08 -10.11
N ILE A 178 17.20 10.40 -9.87
CA ILE A 178 16.08 10.29 -10.83
C ILE A 178 15.56 11.69 -11.19
N SER A 179 15.41 12.56 -10.20
CA SER A 179 14.96 13.94 -10.40
C SER A 179 15.94 14.76 -11.24
N ARG A 180 17.25 14.48 -11.17
CA ARG A 180 18.29 15.10 -12.01
C ARG A 180 18.36 14.49 -13.41
N ALA A 181 18.07 13.20 -13.55
CA ALA A 181 18.03 12.48 -14.82
C ALA A 181 16.79 12.86 -15.66
N TRP A 182 15.78 13.47 -15.04
CA TRP A 182 14.59 13.96 -15.73
C TRP A 182 14.92 15.06 -16.74
N MET A 183 14.55 14.84 -18.00
CA MET A 183 14.69 15.83 -19.07
C MET A 183 13.43 16.69 -19.23
N PRO A 184 13.49 18.01 -19.01
CA PRO A 184 12.36 18.91 -19.25
C PRO A 184 12.04 18.96 -20.75
N GLY A 185 10.78 18.73 -21.13
CA GLY A 185 10.29 18.97 -22.49
C GLY A 185 10.09 17.74 -23.40
N VAL A 186 10.31 16.51 -22.92
CA VAL A 186 9.80 15.31 -23.61
C VAL A 186 8.31 15.14 -23.27
N ASP A 187 7.49 16.03 -23.82
CA ASP A 187 6.03 15.94 -23.75
C ASP A 187 5.59 14.90 -24.80
N LEU A 188 5.29 13.67 -24.37
CA LEU A 188 4.78 12.59 -25.24
C LEU A 188 3.31 12.85 -25.64
N ARG A 189 2.99 14.05 -26.14
CA ARG A 189 1.69 14.25 -26.77
C ARG A 189 1.73 13.57 -28.14
N PRO A 190 0.85 12.59 -28.42
CA PRO A 190 0.71 12.11 -29.79
C PRO A 190 0.26 13.29 -30.68
N PRO A 191 0.72 13.37 -31.95
CA PRO A 191 0.21 14.35 -32.88
C PRO A 191 -1.31 14.21 -32.96
N ARG A 192 -2.02 15.27 -32.59
CA ARG A 192 -3.46 15.37 -32.81
C ARG A 192 -3.68 15.46 -34.32
N PHE A 193 -4.17 14.37 -34.91
CA PHE A 193 -4.78 14.36 -36.23
C PHE A 193 -6.24 14.81 -36.11
#